data_AF-A0A661TDI0-F1
#
_entry.id   AF-A0A661TDI0-F1
#
_cell.length_a   1.000
_cell.length_b   1.000
_cell.length_c   1.000
_cell.angle_alpha   90.00
_cell.angle_beta   90.00
_cell.angle_gamma   90.00
#
_symmetry.space_group_name_H-M   'P 1'
#
loop_
_entity.id
_entity.type
_entity.pdbx_description
1 polymer ?
#
loop_
_entity_poly.entity_id
_entity_poly.type
_entity_poly.pdbx_seq_one_letter_code
_entity_poly.pdbx_strand_id
1 'polypeptide(L)'
;MPKFSNNERRIKPEEIESFAKRMTDQFGGVIVIPSVLGCYAGEQGLVCEENVVLSSSRDSESTSNFRDQTRKDESFINDMAHRAGKRFGQESIMISQSKTEVSFPQGTYSKNLPDMRVGIDFFRKLI
;
A
#
# COMPACT_ATOMS: atom_id res chain seq x y z
N MET A 1 -0.83 1.28 -2.00
CA MET A 1 0.43 2.01 -2.23
C MET A 1 0.14 3.49 -2.48
N PRO A 2 0.95 4.43 -1.98
CA PRO A 2 0.79 5.85 -2.28
C PRO A 2 1.21 6.15 -3.73
N LYS A 3 0.75 7.27 -4.31
CA LYS A 3 1.26 7.78 -5.60
C LYS A 3 2.50 8.68 -5.45
N PHE A 4 2.86 9.08 -4.23
CA PHE A 4 4.03 9.88 -3.93
C PHE A 4 4.91 9.17 -2.90
N SER A 5 6.22 9.33 -3.01
CA SER A 5 7.19 8.92 -1.99
C SER A 5 7.26 9.98 -0.88
N ASN A 6 7.79 9.60 0.29
CA ASN A 6 7.99 10.55 1.40
C ASN A 6 8.99 11.68 1.11
N ASN A 7 9.69 11.61 -0.02
CA ASN A 7 10.54 12.69 -0.54
C ASN A 7 9.79 13.61 -1.52
N GLU A 8 8.45 13.62 -1.48
CA GLU A 8 7.55 14.41 -2.35
C GLU A 8 7.68 14.12 -3.85
N ARG A 9 8.38 13.05 -4.22
CA ARG A 9 8.49 12.63 -5.63
C ARG A 9 7.32 11.74 -5.98
N ARG A 10 6.65 12.07 -7.09
CA ARG A 10 5.67 11.17 -7.71
C ARG A 10 6.33 9.82 -8.00
N ILE A 11 5.72 8.75 -7.54
CA ILE A 11 6.13 7.39 -7.85
C ILE A 11 5.83 7.16 -9.32
N LYS A 12 6.86 6.76 -10.07
CA LYS A 12 6.71 6.56 -11.50
C LYS A 12 5.81 5.34 -11.77
N PRO A 13 4.96 5.35 -12.82
CA PRO A 13 4.09 4.23 -13.14
C PRO A 13 4.83 2.89 -13.26
N GLU A 14 6.06 2.89 -13.76
CA GLU A 14 6.90 1.70 -13.93
C GLU A 14 7.25 1.04 -12.59
N GLU A 15 7.34 1.82 -11.51
CA GLU A 15 7.54 1.27 -10.17
C GLU A 15 6.30 0.49 -9.74
N ILE A 16 5.10 1.06 -9.90
CA ILE A 16 3.82 0.39 -9.57
C ILE A 16 3.64 -0.85 -10.45
N GLU A 17 3.97 -0.76 -11.74
CA GLU A 17 3.95 -1.86 -12.69
C GLU A 17 4.84 -3.02 -12.23
N SER A 18 6.02 -2.74 -11.67
CA SER A 18 6.90 -3.79 -11.13
C SER A 18 6.24 -4.59 -10.00
N PHE A 19 5.49 -3.92 -9.11
CA PHE A 19 4.75 -4.60 -8.05
C PHE A 19 3.57 -5.39 -8.63
N ALA A 20 2.83 -4.81 -9.57
CA ALA A 20 1.71 -5.48 -10.24
C ALA A 20 2.15 -6.74 -11.00
N LYS A 21 3.30 -6.69 -11.69
CA LYS A 21 3.91 -7.85 -12.36
C LYS A 21 4.24 -8.96 -11.38
N ARG A 22 4.91 -8.66 -10.26
CA ARG A 22 5.20 -9.67 -9.22
C ARG A 22 3.93 -10.30 -8.66
N MET A 23 2.88 -9.52 -8.43
CA MET A 23 1.58 -10.06 -7.98
C MET A 23 0.95 -10.95 -9.05
N THR A 24 1.04 -10.56 -10.32
CA THR A 24 0.56 -11.37 -11.45
C THR A 24 1.32 -12.69 -11.54
N ASP A 25 2.64 -12.69 -11.40
CA ASP A 25 3.45 -13.91 -11.43
C ASP A 25 3.11 -14.87 -10.28
N GLN A 26 2.81 -14.32 -9.09
CA GLN A 26 2.47 -15.12 -7.90
C GLN A 26 1.02 -15.63 -7.91
N PHE A 27 0.06 -14.80 -8.31
CA PHE A 27 -1.38 -15.08 -8.18
C PHE A 27 -2.08 -15.41 -9.51
N GLY A 28 -1.40 -15.25 -10.65
CA GLY A 28 -1.99 -15.39 -11.99
C GLY A 28 -2.79 -14.15 -12.44
N GLY A 29 -2.81 -13.09 -11.64
CA GLY A 29 -3.51 -11.85 -11.94
C GLY A 29 -3.48 -10.84 -10.80
N VAL A 30 -3.68 -9.57 -11.13
CA VAL A 30 -3.81 -8.47 -10.18
C VAL A 30 -4.82 -7.44 -10.68
N ILE A 31 -5.63 -6.92 -9.78
CA ILE A 31 -6.54 -5.80 -10.01
C ILE A 31 -5.85 -4.55 -9.49
N VAL A 32 -5.77 -3.52 -10.34
CA VAL A 32 -5.21 -2.21 -10.00
C VAL A 32 -6.36 -1.22 -9.86
N ILE A 33 -6.58 -0.71 -8.66
CA ILE A 33 -7.68 0.22 -8.34
C ILE A 33 -7.06 1.56 -7.95
N PRO A 34 -7.14 2.59 -8.80
CA PRO A 34 -6.82 3.95 -8.40
C PRO A 34 -7.78 4.39 -7.30
N SER A 35 -7.26 5.05 -6.27
CA SER A 35 -8.07 5.53 -5.15
C SER A 35 -7.52 6.89 -4.67
N VAL A 36 -8.30 7.56 -3.82
CA VAL A 36 -7.91 8.79 -3.13
C VAL A 36 -8.14 8.55 -1.63
N LEU A 37 -7.13 8.78 -0.80
CA LEU A 37 -7.21 8.59 0.65
C LEU A 37 -7.97 9.71 1.33
N GLY A 38 -7.81 10.93 0.84
CA GLY A 38 -8.49 12.12 1.34
C GLY A 38 -8.00 13.36 0.62
N CYS A 39 -8.73 14.46 0.77
CA CYS A 39 -8.31 15.76 0.26
C CYS A 39 -8.35 16.79 1.39
N TYR A 40 -7.42 17.73 1.37
CA TYR A 40 -7.38 18.86 2.29
C TYR A 40 -7.23 20.16 1.50
N ALA A 41 -7.73 21.26 2.08
CA ALA A 41 -7.50 22.58 1.50
C ALA A 41 -6.07 23.03 1.82
N GLY A 42 -5.21 23.11 0.81
CA GLY A 42 -3.89 23.70 0.88
C GLY A 42 -3.90 25.17 0.44
N GLU A 43 -2.77 25.85 0.62
CA GLU A 43 -2.61 27.27 0.27
C GLU A 43 -2.86 27.58 -1.21
N GLN A 44 -2.73 26.59 -2.09
CA GLN A 44 -2.90 26.71 -3.55
C GLN A 44 -4.19 26.05 -4.06
N GLY A 45 -5.07 25.58 -3.16
CA GLY A 45 -6.32 24.90 -3.51
C GLY A 45 -6.46 23.51 -2.89
N LEU A 46 -7.41 22.72 -3.39
CA LEU A 46 -7.68 21.37 -2.90
C LEU A 46 -6.51 20.44 -3.26
N VAL A 47 -5.84 19.88 -2.26
CA VAL A 47 -4.77 18.89 -2.41
C VAL A 47 -5.32 17.53 -2.02
N CYS A 48 -5.30 16.58 -2.94
CA CYS A 48 -5.77 15.21 -2.71
C CYS A 48 -4.59 14.25 -2.58
N GLU A 49 -4.62 13.42 -1.55
CA GLU A 49 -3.69 12.31 -1.37
C GLU A 49 -4.15 11.13 -2.21
N GLU A 50 -3.48 10.92 -3.34
CA GLU A 50 -3.78 9.83 -4.25
C GLU A 50 -3.07 8.53 -3.85
N ASN A 51 -3.77 7.40 -3.98
CA ASN A 51 -3.22 6.08 -3.78
C ASN A 51 -3.63 5.11 -4.91
N VAL A 52 -3.06 3.91 -4.85
CA VAL A 52 -3.43 2.78 -5.69
C VAL A 52 -3.54 1.54 -4.82
N VAL A 53 -4.60 0.76 -5.00
CA VAL A 53 -4.79 -0.54 -4.37
C VAL A 53 -4.44 -1.60 -5.40
N LEU A 54 -3.57 -2.53 -5.01
CA LEU A 54 -3.29 -3.74 -5.76
C LEU A 54 -3.96 -4.89 -5.03
N SER A 55 -4.84 -5.62 -5.71
CA SER A 55 -5.63 -6.70 -5.12
C SER A 55 -5.51 -7.97 -5.96
N SER A 56 -5.29 -9.09 -5.30
CA SER A 56 -5.31 -10.42 -5.89
C SER A 56 -6.09 -11.35 -4.99
N SER A 57 -6.64 -12.42 -5.56
CA SER A 57 -7.42 -13.40 -4.82
C SER A 57 -7.07 -14.79 -5.34
N ARG A 58 -7.05 -15.77 -4.44
CA ARG A 58 -6.83 -17.17 -4.78
C ARG A 58 -8.03 -17.98 -4.32
N ASP A 59 -8.48 -18.86 -5.19
CA ASP A 59 -9.54 -19.80 -4.87
C ASP A 59 -9.00 -20.95 -3.99
N SER A 60 -9.72 -21.22 -2.90
CA SER A 60 -9.38 -22.29 -1.97
C SER A 60 -9.76 -23.68 -2.48
N GLU A 61 -10.79 -23.78 -3.32
CA GLU A 61 -11.34 -25.07 -3.75
C GLU A 61 -10.44 -25.75 -4.79
N SER A 62 -9.87 -24.97 -5.71
CA SER A 62 -8.94 -25.45 -6.74
C SER A 62 -7.48 -25.57 -6.27
N THR A 63 -7.16 -25.15 -5.04
CA THR A 63 -5.78 -25.18 -4.51
C THR A 63 -5.55 -26.41 -3.62
N SER A 64 -4.91 -27.44 -4.17
CA SER A 64 -4.66 -28.74 -3.51
C SER A 64 -3.93 -28.64 -2.16
N ASN A 65 -3.00 -27.70 -2.01
CA ASN A 65 -2.24 -27.44 -0.77
C ASN A 65 -2.57 -26.07 -0.20
N PHE A 66 -3.86 -25.76 -0.05
CA PHE A 66 -4.34 -24.42 0.31
C PHE A 66 -3.62 -23.81 1.51
N ARG A 67 -3.47 -24.54 2.63
CA ARG A 67 -2.82 -24.01 3.85
C ARG A 67 -1.36 -23.59 3.64
N ASP A 68 -0.59 -24.40 2.92
CA ASP A 68 0.81 -24.07 2.63
C ASP A 68 0.91 -22.94 1.61
N GLN A 69 -0.02 -22.90 0.64
CA GLN A 69 -0.10 -21.81 -0.32
C GLN A 69 -0.47 -20.50 0.36
N THR A 70 -1.42 -20.48 1.29
CA THR A 70 -1.79 -19.30 2.08
C THR A 70 -0.58 -18.74 2.82
N ARG A 71 0.20 -19.58 3.51
CA ARG A 71 1.42 -19.13 4.21
C ARG A 71 2.46 -18.53 3.26
N LYS A 72 2.63 -19.12 2.06
CA LYS A 72 3.52 -18.59 1.02
C LYS A 72 3.04 -17.25 0.50
N ASP A 73 1.74 -17.12 0.25
CA ASP A 73 1.11 -15.89 -0.24
C ASP A 73 1.18 -14.77 0.82
N GLU A 74 0.94 -15.08 2.10
CA GLU A 74 1.11 -14.14 3.22
C GLU A 74 2.57 -13.66 3.33
N SER A 75 3.52 -14.59 3.25
CA SER A 75 4.95 -14.25 3.26
C SER A 75 5.34 -13.38 2.07
N PHE A 76 4.83 -13.69 0.89
CA PHE A 76 5.03 -12.90 -0.33
C PHE A 76 4.47 -11.48 -0.20
N ILE A 77 3.23 -11.33 0.28
CA ILE A 77 2.60 -10.02 0.47
C ILE A 77 3.37 -9.21 1.52
N ASN A 78 3.85 -9.84 2.59
CA ASN A 78 4.70 -9.19 3.58
C ASN A 78 6.05 -8.71 3.00
N ASP A 79 6.72 -9.50 2.15
CA ASP A 79 7.94 -9.07 1.42
C ASP A 79 7.63 -7.88 0.51
N MET A 80 6.51 -7.92 -0.21
CA MET A 80 6.06 -6.83 -1.07
C MET A 80 5.81 -5.54 -0.28
N ALA A 81 5.15 -5.63 0.87
CA ALA A 81 4.91 -4.49 1.76
C ALA A 81 6.22 -3.86 2.25
N HIS A 82 7.17 -4.67 2.72
CA HIS A 82 8.49 -4.17 3.17
C HIS A 82 9.26 -3.50 2.03
N ARG A 83 9.24 -4.08 0.83
CA ARG A 83 9.89 -3.49 -0.36
C ARG A 83 9.27 -2.17 -0.73
N ALA A 84 7.95 -2.08 -0.76
CA ALA A 84 7.24 -0.83 -1.03
C ALA A 84 7.55 0.21 0.05
N GLY A 85 7.53 -0.18 1.33
CA GLY A 85 7.86 0.68 2.45
C GLY A 85 9.27 1.28 2.33
N LYS A 86 10.27 0.43 2.09
CA LYS A 86 11.66 0.87 1.88
C LYS A 86 11.86 1.69 0.60
N ARG A 87 11.23 1.30 -0.51
CA ARG A 87 11.39 1.95 -1.82
C ARG A 87 10.77 3.34 -1.84
N PHE A 88 9.60 3.50 -1.22
CA PHE A 88 8.84 4.74 -1.20
C PHE A 88 9.08 5.59 0.06
N GLY A 89 9.90 5.08 0.99
CA GLY A 89 10.26 5.75 2.23
C GLY A 89 9.13 5.81 3.25
N GLN A 90 8.08 5.00 3.08
CA GLN A 90 6.89 4.99 3.90
C GLN A 90 7.17 4.39 5.28
N GLU A 91 6.54 4.92 6.32
CA GLU A 91 6.63 4.39 7.69
C GLU A 91 6.03 2.99 7.77
N SER A 92 4.91 2.78 7.09
CA SER A 92 4.28 1.49 6.93
C SER A 92 3.49 1.43 5.63
N ILE A 93 3.22 0.21 5.15
CA ILE A 93 2.31 -0.04 4.02
C ILE A 93 1.14 -0.86 4.54
N MET A 94 -0.07 -0.36 4.38
CA MET A 94 -1.26 -1.14 4.71
C MET A 94 -1.39 -2.33 3.76
N ILE A 95 -1.53 -3.52 4.32
CA ILE A 95 -1.91 -4.74 3.60
C ILE A 95 -3.14 -5.36 4.26
N SER A 96 -3.99 -6.00 3.46
CA SER A 96 -5.10 -6.82 3.92
C SER A 96 -4.90 -8.23 3.35
N GLN A 97 -4.75 -9.20 4.25
CA GLN A 97 -4.48 -10.61 3.89
C GLN A 97 -5.76 -11.45 3.97
N SER A 98 -6.73 -11.00 4.75
CA SER A 98 -8.08 -11.55 4.81
C SER A 98 -9.09 -10.42 4.98
N LYS A 99 -10.40 -10.73 4.85
CA LYS A 99 -11.48 -9.74 5.02
C LYS A 99 -11.46 -9.04 6.38
N THR A 100 -10.85 -9.67 7.38
CA THR A 100 -10.83 -9.20 8.77
C THR A 100 -9.45 -8.79 9.26
N GLU A 101 -8.38 -9.14 8.54
CA GLU A 101 -7.01 -8.89 8.98
C GLU A 101 -6.36 -7.82 8.10
N VAL A 102 -6.03 -6.72 8.76
CA VAL A 102 -5.24 -5.63 8.21
C VAL A 102 -3.95 -5.55 9.02
N SER A 103 -2.82 -5.44 8.33
CA SER A 103 -1.53 -5.23 8.97
C SER A 103 -0.76 -4.09 8.30
N PHE A 104 0.18 -3.53 9.06
CA PHE A 104 1.00 -2.39 8.65
C PHE A 104 2.48 -2.73 8.82
N PRO A 105 3.06 -3.60 7.97
CA PRO A 105 4.49 -3.88 8.02
C PRO A 105 5.31 -2.60 7.95
N GLN A 106 6.27 -2.47 8.88
CA GLN A 106 7.11 -1.28 8.98
C GLN A 106 8.06 -1.19 7.79
N GLY A 107 8.10 -0.01 7.18
CA GLY A 107 9.05 0.33 6.13
C GLY A 107 10.34 0.92 6.68
N THR A 108 11.19 1.41 5.78
CA THR A 108 12.35 2.23 6.16
C THR A 108 11.93 3.69 6.02
N TYR A 109 11.43 4.29 7.10
CA TYR A 109 11.00 5.69 7.10
C TYR A 109 12.18 6.59 6.72
N SER A 110 12.05 7.33 5.62
CA SER A 110 13.09 8.25 5.15
C SER A 110 12.63 9.69 5.38
N LYS A 111 13.24 10.32 6.41
CA LYS A 111 13.00 11.68 6.93
C LYS A 111 11.59 11.94 7.48
N ASN A 112 11.54 12.65 8.61
CA ASN A 112 10.32 13.26 9.13
C ASN A 112 9.70 14.13 8.03
N LEU A 113 8.50 13.74 7.58
CA LEU A 113 7.63 14.68 6.89
C LEU A 113 7.44 15.89 7.82
N PRO A 114 7.43 17.13 7.32
CA PRO A 114 7.13 18.30 8.15
C PRO A 114 5.81 18.06 8.89
N ASP A 115 5.72 18.46 10.17
CA ASP A 115 4.54 18.23 11.03
C ASP A 115 3.21 18.69 10.39
N MET A 116 3.26 19.64 9.46
CA MET A 116 2.11 20.12 8.69
C MET A 116 1.53 19.10 7.69
N ARG A 117 2.26 18.01 7.39
CA ARG A 117 1.86 16.95 6.46
C ARG A 117 1.72 15.57 7.12
N VAL A 118 2.20 15.40 8.36
CA VAL A 118 1.81 14.26 9.20
C VAL A 118 0.41 14.57 9.68
N GLY A 119 -0.55 13.72 9.31
CA GLY A 119 -1.98 13.99 9.45
C GLY A 119 -2.32 14.62 10.79
N ILE A 120 -2.94 15.81 10.74
CA ILE A 120 -3.73 16.32 11.86
C ILE A 120 -4.65 15.18 12.24
N ASP A 121 -4.57 14.70 13.48
CA ASP A 121 -5.49 13.71 14.02
C ASP A 121 -6.91 14.30 13.94
N PHE A 122 -7.60 13.95 12.85
CA PHE A 122 -8.90 14.50 12.49
C PHE A 122 -9.96 14.06 13.51
N PHE A 123 -9.73 12.94 14.20
CA PHE A 123 -10.59 12.44 15.26
C PHE A 123 -10.43 13.21 16.56
N ARG A 124 -9.23 13.76 16.82
CA ARG A 124 -8.98 14.63 17.99
C ARG A 124 -9.71 15.98 17.92
N LYS A 125 -10.12 16.42 16.73
CA LYS A 125 -10.95 17.63 16.53
C LYS A 125 -12.46 17.39 16.70
N LEU A 126 -12.88 16.13 16.86
CA LEU A 126 -14.30 15.75 16.97
C LEU A 126 -14.72 15.44 18.42
N ILE A 127 -13.82 15.63 19.40
CA ILE A 127 -14.07 15.48 20.85
C ILE A 127 -13.92 16.84 21.51
#